data_AF-A0A954EA64-F1
#
_entry.id   AF-A0A954EA64-F1
#
_cell.length_a   1.000
_cell.length_b   1.000
_cell.length_c   1.000
_cell.angle_alpha   90.00
_cell.angle_beta   90.00
_cell.angle_gamma   90.00
#
_symmetry.space_group_name_H-M   'P 1'
#
loop_
_entity.id
_entity.type
_entity.pdbx_description
1 polymer ?
#
loop_
_entity_poly.entity_id
_entity_poly.type
_entity_poly.pdbx_seq_one_letter_code
_entity_poly.pdbx_strand_id
1 'polypeptide(L)'
;MQIRLIALVAVLAMACSSLNAADGKPGKKKGNASAKTPFALTLPAEIKLSAEQQKQVDSIREKYTSDATALQKQIQELIPEDVRKAQAAAMKEAKESGKTPQEIRKISSELQSDLDAGTQEKIAELRKQTQELKSKFIAEVRPVLTEDQLAHLPKQAGKGTAKPKKKKDA
;
A
#
# COMPACT_ATOMS: atom_id res chain seq x y z
N MET A 1 -26.21 28.22 45.45
CA MET A 1 -25.36 27.29 44.68
C MET A 1 -24.12 28.04 44.24
N GLN A 2 -22.97 27.76 44.85
CA GLN A 2 -21.65 28.23 44.42
C GLN A 2 -20.87 27.03 43.84
N ILE A 3 -19.80 27.33 43.09
CA ILE A 3 -18.75 26.45 42.51
C ILE A 3 -19.01 26.16 41.01
N ARG A 4 -18.17 26.52 40.00
CA ARG A 4 -16.82 27.10 39.95
C ARG A 4 -16.58 27.76 38.58
N LEU A 5 -15.82 28.85 38.63
CA LEU A 5 -15.16 29.64 37.58
C LEU A 5 -13.91 28.90 37.06
N ILE A 6 -13.72 28.77 35.74
CA ILE A 6 -12.42 28.67 35.02
C ILE A 6 -12.67 29.22 33.60
N ALA A 7 -12.52 30.54 33.38
CA ALA A 7 -11.30 31.27 33.02
C ALA A 7 -10.90 31.11 31.54
N LEU A 8 -11.41 32.07 30.76
CA LEU A 8 -10.98 32.52 29.44
C LEU A 8 -9.61 33.21 29.54
N VAL A 9 -8.63 32.85 28.69
CA VAL A 9 -7.48 33.72 28.39
C VAL A 9 -7.29 33.73 26.88
N ALA A 10 -7.47 34.91 26.32
CA ALA A 10 -7.33 35.25 24.92
C ALA A 10 -6.15 36.22 24.77
N VAL A 11 -5.35 36.00 23.70
CA VAL A 11 -4.69 37.01 22.85
C VAL A 11 -3.42 37.72 23.39
N LEU A 12 -2.34 37.67 22.60
CA LEU A 12 -1.76 38.82 21.84
C LEU A 12 -0.28 38.50 21.45
N ALA A 13 -0.02 38.05 20.22
CA ALA A 13 0.47 38.80 19.05
C ALA A 13 1.98 39.13 19.04
N MET A 14 2.65 38.70 17.97
CA MET A 14 3.79 39.42 17.41
C MET A 14 3.77 39.26 15.88
N ALA A 15 3.38 40.33 15.20
CA ALA A 15 3.62 40.55 13.79
C ALA A 15 5.02 41.16 13.63
N CYS A 16 5.79 40.71 12.64
CA CYS A 16 6.18 41.55 11.49
C CYS A 16 7.23 40.87 10.59
N SER A 17 6.95 40.97 9.29
CA SER A 17 7.89 41.14 8.17
C SER A 17 8.63 39.92 7.62
N SER A 18 8.24 39.49 6.42
CA SER A 18 9.12 39.57 5.23
C SER A 18 8.32 39.29 3.96
N LEU A 19 8.48 40.19 2.99
CA LEU A 19 8.15 40.02 1.58
C LEU A 19 8.62 38.65 1.05
N ASN A 20 7.82 38.01 0.21
CA ASN A 20 8.31 37.26 -0.95
C ASN A 20 7.41 37.70 -2.11
N ALA A 21 7.80 38.70 -2.90
CA ALA A 21 8.76 38.57 -3.99
C ALA A 21 8.34 37.46 -4.96
N ALA A 22 7.94 37.91 -6.15
CA ALA A 22 7.78 37.08 -7.32
C ALA A 22 9.10 36.35 -7.60
N ASP A 23 9.12 35.05 -7.35
CA ASP A 23 10.18 34.17 -7.83
C ASP A 23 9.54 32.92 -8.40
N GLY A 24 9.77 32.71 -9.69
CA GLY A 24 9.27 31.59 -10.45
C GLY A 24 9.79 30.28 -9.87
N LYS A 25 9.00 29.65 -9.00
CA LYS A 25 9.10 28.19 -8.84
C LYS A 25 8.56 27.59 -10.13
N PRO A 26 9.35 26.79 -10.88
CA PRO A 26 8.79 26.01 -11.96
C PRO A 26 7.68 25.15 -11.33
N GLY A 27 6.43 25.45 -11.69
CA GLY A 27 5.29 24.67 -11.28
C GLY A 27 5.65 23.23 -11.60
N LYS A 28 5.80 22.39 -10.58
CA LYS A 28 5.90 20.95 -10.77
C LYS A 28 4.72 20.60 -11.66
N LYS A 29 5.01 20.30 -12.93
CA LYS A 29 4.03 19.65 -13.80
C LYS A 29 3.53 18.50 -12.96
N LYS A 30 2.24 18.56 -12.61
CA LYS A 30 1.51 17.45 -12.01
C LYS A 30 1.61 16.38 -13.07
N GLY A 31 2.70 15.61 -13.03
CA GLY A 31 2.93 14.51 -13.94
C GLY A 31 1.65 13.72 -13.91
N ASN A 32 1.12 13.45 -15.11
CA ASN A 32 -0.05 12.62 -15.32
C ASN A 32 -0.01 11.56 -14.23
N ALA A 33 -0.95 11.61 -13.27
CA ALA A 33 -0.97 10.64 -12.20
C ALA A 33 -1.31 9.34 -12.90
N SER A 34 -0.27 8.64 -13.40
CA SER A 34 -0.37 7.36 -14.05
C SER A 34 -1.30 6.56 -13.17
N ALA A 35 -2.42 6.11 -13.73
CA ALA A 35 -3.40 5.31 -13.01
C ALA A 35 -2.63 4.35 -12.12
N LYS A 36 -2.75 4.51 -10.79
CA LYS A 36 -1.86 3.83 -9.85
C LYS A 36 -1.90 2.34 -10.18
N THR A 37 -0.74 1.78 -10.52
CA THR A 37 -0.62 0.36 -10.83
C THR A 37 -1.26 -0.45 -9.69
N PRO A 38 -2.21 -1.35 -9.97
CA PRO A 38 -2.81 -2.19 -8.95
C PRO A 38 -1.72 -2.91 -8.15
N PHE A 39 -1.90 -3.04 -6.83
CA PHE A 39 -0.88 -3.62 -5.95
C PHE A 39 -0.40 -5.01 -6.41
N ALA A 40 -1.29 -5.82 -6.99
CA ALA A 40 -0.95 -7.13 -7.53
C ALA A 40 0.10 -7.09 -8.65
N LEU A 41 0.24 -5.96 -9.34
CA LEU A 41 1.14 -5.73 -10.47
C LEU A 41 2.35 -4.84 -10.11
N THR A 42 2.56 -4.62 -8.81
CA THR A 42 3.70 -3.86 -8.30
C THR A 42 4.88 -4.77 -7.98
N LEU A 43 6.08 -4.31 -8.33
CA LEU A 43 7.34 -4.92 -7.93
C LEU A 43 7.84 -4.25 -6.64
N PRO A 44 8.64 -4.97 -5.82
CA PRO A 44 9.37 -4.37 -4.70
C PRO A 44 10.16 -3.14 -5.13
N ALA A 45 10.22 -2.12 -4.27
CA ALA A 45 10.83 -0.83 -4.58
C ALA A 45 12.36 -0.93 -4.81
N GLU A 46 12.98 -1.98 -4.30
CA GLU A 46 14.39 -2.31 -4.45
C GLU A 46 14.74 -2.73 -5.88
N ILE A 47 13.76 -3.18 -6.67
CA ILE A 47 13.95 -3.58 -8.07
C ILE A 47 13.92 -2.35 -8.97
N LYS A 48 15.10 -1.86 -9.34
CA LYS A 48 15.26 -0.79 -10.34
C LYS A 48 15.38 -1.41 -11.73
N LEU A 49 14.38 -1.19 -12.59
CA LEU A 49 14.35 -1.71 -13.95
C LEU A 49 15.12 -0.79 -14.91
N SER A 50 15.85 -1.38 -15.87
CA SER A 50 16.34 -0.65 -17.03
C SER A 50 15.18 -0.23 -17.94
N ALA A 51 15.41 0.68 -18.89
CA ALA A 51 14.37 1.12 -19.83
C ALA A 51 13.79 -0.05 -20.66
N GLU A 52 14.63 -1.02 -21.03
CA GLU A 52 14.20 -2.19 -21.79
C GLU A 52 13.40 -3.17 -20.92
N GLN A 53 13.86 -3.43 -19.69
CA GLN A 53 13.11 -4.22 -18.72
C GLN A 53 11.76 -3.57 -18.39
N GLN A 54 11.72 -2.24 -18.28
CA GLN A 54 10.50 -1.48 -18.00
C GLN A 54 9.45 -1.71 -19.11
N LYS A 55 9.83 -1.63 -20.39
CA LYS A 55 8.93 -1.93 -21.51
C LYS A 55 8.37 -3.35 -21.46
N GLN A 56 9.23 -4.34 -21.19
CA GLN A 56 8.82 -5.73 -21.09
C GLN A 56 7.86 -5.95 -19.91
N VAL A 57 8.17 -5.39 -18.74
CA VAL A 57 7.31 -5.44 -17.56
C VAL A 57 5.98 -4.72 -17.81
N ASP A 58 5.96 -3.60 -18.50
CA ASP A 58 4.72 -2.88 -18.83
C ASP A 58 3.83 -3.68 -19.77
N SER A 59 4.39 -4.34 -20.79
CA SER A 59 3.64 -5.26 -21.64
C SER A 59 3.04 -6.43 -20.85
N ILE A 60 3.78 -6.97 -19.87
CA ILE A 60 3.25 -7.98 -18.95
C ILE A 60 2.13 -7.38 -18.08
N ARG A 61 2.28 -6.16 -17.55
CA ARG A 61 1.25 -5.49 -16.74
C ARG A 61 -0.05 -5.30 -17.50
N GLU A 62 0.00 -4.92 -18.77
CA GLU A 62 -1.20 -4.70 -19.60
C GLU A 62 -2.09 -5.94 -19.63
N LYS A 63 -1.50 -7.14 -19.75
CA LYS A 63 -2.23 -8.43 -19.74
C LYS A 63 -3.09 -8.63 -18.48
N TYR A 64 -2.61 -8.17 -17.33
CA TYR A 64 -3.23 -8.41 -16.03
C TYR A 64 -3.95 -7.19 -15.45
N THR A 65 -3.90 -6.03 -16.11
CA THR A 65 -4.42 -4.77 -15.57
C THR A 65 -5.93 -4.81 -15.37
N SER A 66 -6.67 -5.40 -16.33
CA SER A 66 -8.12 -5.56 -16.22
C SER A 66 -8.50 -6.37 -14.99
N ASP A 67 -7.95 -7.58 -14.85
CA ASP A 67 -8.25 -8.50 -13.75
C ASP A 67 -7.84 -7.92 -12.39
N ALA A 68 -6.65 -7.31 -12.32
CA ALA A 68 -6.18 -6.70 -11.08
C ALA A 68 -7.06 -5.51 -10.66
N THR A 69 -7.55 -4.72 -11.61
CA THR A 69 -8.47 -3.60 -11.34
C THR A 69 -9.84 -4.11 -10.91
N ALA A 70 -10.35 -5.17 -11.55
CA ALA A 70 -11.62 -5.78 -11.20
C ALA A 70 -11.59 -6.33 -9.76
N LEU A 71 -10.56 -7.11 -9.40
CA LEU A 71 -10.38 -7.63 -8.04
C LEU A 71 -10.29 -6.50 -7.01
N GLN A 72 -9.53 -5.44 -7.31
CA GLN A 72 -9.41 -4.29 -6.42
C GLN A 72 -10.77 -3.60 -6.21
N LYS A 73 -11.56 -3.40 -7.27
CA LYS A 73 -12.89 -2.82 -7.18
C LYS A 73 -13.84 -3.68 -6.37
N GLN A 74 -13.88 -4.99 -6.62
CA GLN A 74 -14.72 -5.93 -5.87
C GLN A 74 -14.41 -5.89 -4.37
N ILE A 75 -13.13 -5.85 -3.99
CA ILE A 75 -12.74 -5.68 -2.58
C ILE A 75 -13.23 -4.33 -2.03
N GLN A 76 -13.10 -3.25 -2.79
CA GLN A 76 -13.52 -1.92 -2.36
C GLN A 76 -15.04 -1.74 -2.26
N GLU A 77 -15.82 -2.49 -3.04
CA GLU A 77 -17.29 -2.47 -3.02
C GLU A 77 -17.85 -3.25 -1.84
N LEU A 78 -17.14 -4.29 -1.38
CA LEU A 78 -17.52 -5.05 -0.19
C LEU A 78 -17.30 -4.28 1.12
N ILE A 79 -16.39 -3.31 1.14
CA ILE A 79 -16.12 -2.52 2.35
C ILE A 79 -17.08 -1.32 2.37
N PRO A 80 -17.92 -1.18 3.41
CA PRO A 80 -18.82 -0.04 3.59
C PRO A 80 -18.10 1.31 3.50
N GLU A 81 -18.79 2.35 3.00
CA GLU A 81 -18.18 3.67 2.76
C GLU A 81 -17.67 4.35 4.03
N ASP A 82 -18.41 4.23 5.13
CA ASP A 82 -18.04 4.69 6.46
C ASP A 82 -16.76 4.00 6.96
N VAL A 83 -16.67 2.67 6.81
CA VAL A 83 -15.45 1.92 7.13
C VAL A 83 -14.28 2.34 6.23
N ARG A 84 -14.51 2.59 4.93
CA ARG A 84 -13.47 3.10 4.02
C ARG A 84 -12.98 4.49 4.42
N LYS A 85 -13.87 5.39 4.84
CA LYS A 85 -13.51 6.73 5.32
C LYS A 85 -12.74 6.65 6.65
N ALA A 86 -13.20 5.81 7.58
CA ALA A 86 -12.49 5.57 8.85
C ALA A 86 -11.09 5.01 8.61
N GLN A 87 -10.94 4.04 7.70
CA GLN A 87 -9.62 3.54 7.28
C GLN A 87 -8.77 4.65 6.67
N ALA A 88 -9.31 5.45 5.75
CA ALA A 88 -8.55 6.54 5.13
C ALA A 88 -8.06 7.57 6.16
N ALA A 89 -8.90 7.95 7.12
CA ALA A 89 -8.56 8.86 8.21
C ALA A 89 -7.49 8.26 9.13
N ALA A 90 -7.71 7.04 9.63
CA ALA A 90 -6.76 6.36 10.51
C ALA A 90 -5.40 6.13 9.84
N MET A 91 -5.39 5.84 8.54
CA MET A 91 -4.16 5.68 7.75
C MET A 91 -3.43 7.00 7.54
N LYS A 92 -4.16 8.12 7.41
CA LYS A 92 -3.56 9.46 7.31
C LYS A 92 -2.93 9.85 8.64
N GLU A 93 -3.68 9.71 9.73
CA GLU A 93 -3.21 10.02 11.09
C GLU A 93 -2.02 9.14 11.49
N ALA A 94 -2.07 7.85 11.19
CA ALA A 94 -0.97 6.93 11.50
C ALA A 94 0.33 7.31 10.76
N LYS A 95 0.22 7.79 9.51
CA LYS A 95 1.38 8.29 8.76
C LYS A 95 1.91 9.61 9.31
N GLU A 96 1.01 10.54 9.63
CA GLU A 96 1.37 11.84 10.23
C GLU A 96 2.01 11.66 11.62
N SER A 97 1.58 10.66 12.36
CA SER A 97 2.12 10.29 13.69
C SER A 97 3.39 9.42 13.61
N GLY A 98 3.90 9.11 12.42
CA GLY A 98 5.12 8.31 12.25
C GLY A 98 4.98 6.83 12.64
N LYS A 99 3.77 6.27 12.69
CA LYS A 99 3.56 4.85 13.01
C LYS A 99 4.23 3.94 12.00
N THR A 100 4.74 2.82 12.48
CA THR A 100 5.41 1.81 11.66
C THR A 100 4.43 1.13 10.71
N PRO A 101 4.91 0.56 9.59
CA PRO A 101 4.05 -0.21 8.67
C PRO A 101 3.29 -1.36 9.36
N GLN A 102 3.88 -1.99 10.38
CA GLN A 102 3.24 -3.05 11.16
C GLN A 102 2.05 -2.52 11.95
N GLU A 103 2.19 -1.37 12.62
CA GLU A 103 1.10 -0.75 13.37
C GLU A 103 -0.02 -0.27 12.46
N ILE A 104 0.34 0.32 11.32
CA ILE A 104 -0.61 0.73 10.27
C ILE A 104 -1.44 -0.46 9.78
N ARG A 105 -0.80 -1.62 9.58
CA ARG A 105 -1.50 -2.86 9.19
C ARG A 105 -2.45 -3.35 10.29
N LYS A 106 -2.04 -3.26 11.56
CA LYS A 106 -2.87 -3.64 12.69
C LYS A 106 -4.14 -2.79 12.76
N ILE A 107 -4.01 -1.46 12.67
CA ILE A 107 -5.15 -0.52 12.62
C ILE A 107 -6.11 -0.88 11.48
N SER A 108 -5.57 -1.16 10.29
CA SER A 108 -6.39 -1.55 9.13
C SER A 108 -7.12 -2.88 9.35
N SER A 109 -6.49 -3.83 10.05
CA SER A 109 -7.08 -5.13 10.36
C SER A 109 -8.18 -5.01 11.40
N GLU A 110 -7.98 -4.18 12.43
CA GLU A 110 -8.98 -3.90 13.47
C GLU A 110 -10.22 -3.22 12.86
N LEU A 111 -10.04 -2.24 11.97
CA LEU A 111 -11.14 -1.61 11.25
C LEU A 111 -11.89 -2.55 10.29
N GLN A 112 -11.32 -3.72 9.97
CA GLN A 112 -11.96 -4.73 9.14
C GLN A 112 -12.56 -5.88 9.94
N SER A 113 -12.17 -6.07 11.21
CA SER A 113 -12.78 -7.08 12.06
C SER A 113 -14.23 -6.78 12.42
N ASP A 114 -14.64 -5.52 12.25
CA ASP A 114 -16.02 -5.07 12.49
C ASP A 114 -16.97 -5.39 11.32
N LEU A 115 -16.46 -5.89 10.18
CA LEU A 115 -17.28 -6.36 9.07
C LEU A 115 -17.96 -7.69 9.41
N ASP A 116 -19.13 -7.96 8.82
CA ASP A 116 -19.82 -9.24 8.99
C ASP A 116 -18.98 -10.41 8.44
N ALA A 117 -19.17 -11.60 9.01
CA ALA A 117 -18.40 -12.80 8.66
C ALA A 117 -18.48 -13.15 7.16
N GLY A 118 -19.64 -12.97 6.52
CA GLY A 118 -19.81 -13.25 5.10
C GLY A 118 -19.02 -12.29 4.21
N THR A 119 -18.99 -11.00 4.58
CA THR A 119 -18.15 -9.99 3.91
C THR A 119 -16.66 -10.27 4.12
N GLN A 120 -16.26 -10.66 5.33
CA GLN A 120 -14.87 -11.04 5.63
C GLN A 120 -14.42 -12.23 4.78
N GLU A 121 -15.25 -13.28 4.67
CA GLU A 121 -14.97 -14.46 3.83
C GLU A 121 -14.82 -14.09 2.35
N LYS A 122 -15.73 -13.27 1.81
CA LYS A 122 -15.64 -12.79 0.41
C LYS A 122 -14.37 -11.98 0.17
N ILE A 123 -14.01 -11.08 1.09
CA ILE A 123 -12.77 -10.31 1.02
C ILE A 123 -11.56 -11.25 1.07
N ALA A 124 -11.57 -12.26 1.93
CA ALA A 124 -10.49 -13.24 2.03
C ALA A 124 -10.31 -14.02 0.72
N GLU A 125 -11.40 -14.42 0.07
CA GLU A 125 -11.36 -15.12 -1.20
C GLU A 125 -10.81 -14.23 -2.33
N LEU A 126 -11.29 -12.99 -2.44
CA LEU A 126 -10.76 -12.02 -3.41
C LEU A 126 -9.27 -11.70 -3.16
N ARG A 127 -8.82 -11.72 -1.90
CA ARG A 127 -7.39 -11.60 -1.56
C ARG A 127 -6.57 -12.78 -2.04
N LYS A 128 -7.08 -14.02 -1.95
CA LYS A 128 -6.41 -15.19 -2.52
C LYS A 128 -6.28 -15.06 -4.04
N GLN A 129 -7.36 -14.67 -4.72
CA GLN A 129 -7.34 -14.43 -6.17
C GLN A 129 -6.34 -13.33 -6.55
N THR A 130 -6.27 -12.26 -5.75
CA THR A 130 -5.26 -11.19 -5.92
C THR A 130 -3.84 -11.73 -5.75
N GLN A 131 -3.60 -12.63 -4.78
CA GLN A 131 -2.31 -13.25 -4.55
C GLN A 131 -1.92 -14.23 -5.67
N GLU A 132 -2.87 -14.98 -6.21
CA GLU A 132 -2.67 -15.85 -7.37
C GLU A 132 -2.31 -15.04 -8.61
N LEU A 133 -3.05 -13.96 -8.89
CA LEU A 133 -2.75 -13.05 -9.99
C LEU A 133 -1.36 -12.42 -9.82
N LYS A 134 -1.00 -11.98 -8.62
CA LYS A 134 0.34 -11.50 -8.32
C LYS A 134 1.40 -12.57 -8.58
N SER A 135 1.13 -13.82 -8.22
CA SER A 135 2.07 -14.93 -8.44
C SER A 135 2.29 -15.22 -9.93
N LYS A 136 1.22 -15.17 -10.74
CA LYS A 136 1.29 -15.28 -12.21
C LYS A 136 2.09 -14.11 -12.81
N PHE A 137 1.77 -12.89 -12.42
CA PHE A 137 2.51 -11.69 -12.83
C PHE A 137 4.01 -11.80 -12.51
N ILE A 138 4.36 -12.17 -11.27
CA ILE A 138 5.76 -12.37 -10.88
C ILE A 138 6.41 -13.48 -11.70
N ALA A 139 5.72 -14.60 -11.96
CA ALA A 139 6.27 -15.69 -12.77
C ALA A 139 6.66 -15.24 -14.20
N GLU A 140 5.84 -14.38 -14.82
CA GLU A 140 6.15 -13.80 -16.14
C GLU A 140 7.25 -12.73 -16.10
N VAL A 141 7.35 -11.97 -15.00
CA VAL A 141 8.39 -10.93 -14.86
C VAL A 141 9.77 -11.52 -14.56
N ARG A 142 9.85 -12.67 -13.86
CA ARG A 142 11.13 -13.31 -13.51
C ARG A 142 12.16 -13.42 -14.65
N PRO A 143 11.83 -13.89 -15.86
CA PRO A 143 12.80 -14.00 -16.96
C PRO A 143 13.32 -12.64 -17.48
N VAL A 144 12.65 -11.53 -17.15
CA VAL A 144 13.08 -10.17 -17.52
C VAL A 144 14.12 -9.60 -16.54
N LEU A 145 14.19 -10.15 -15.32
CA LEU A 145 15.02 -9.64 -14.24
C LEU A 145 16.41 -10.27 -14.23
N THR A 146 17.39 -9.50 -13.77
CA THR A 146 18.73 -9.98 -13.43
C THR A 146 18.73 -10.80 -12.15
N GLU A 147 19.78 -11.61 -11.92
CA GLU A 147 19.92 -12.41 -10.70
C GLU A 147 19.84 -11.57 -9.42
N ASP A 148 20.49 -10.39 -9.41
CA ASP A 148 20.45 -9.46 -8.29
C ASP A 148 19.02 -8.94 -8.02
N GLN A 149 18.28 -8.59 -9.07
CA GLN A 149 16.88 -8.15 -8.95
C GLN A 149 15.95 -9.29 -8.49
N LEU A 150 16.21 -10.53 -8.93
CA LEU A 150 15.45 -11.71 -8.51
C LEU A 150 15.54 -11.95 -7.00
N ALA A 151 16.67 -11.62 -6.36
CA ALA A 151 16.86 -11.76 -4.91
C ALA A 151 15.91 -10.87 -4.08
N HIS A 152 15.41 -9.77 -4.67
CA HIS A 152 14.45 -8.87 -4.03
C HIS A 152 13.00 -9.30 -4.19
N LEU A 153 12.71 -10.27 -5.06
CA LEU A 153 11.35 -10.77 -5.21
C LEU A 153 10.88 -11.51 -3.96
N PRO A 154 9.58 -11.41 -3.61
CA PRO A 154 9.04 -12.21 -2.53
C PRO A 154 9.24 -13.70 -2.82
N LYS A 155 9.73 -14.44 -1.83
CA LYS A 155 9.87 -15.90 -1.94
C LYS A 155 8.49 -16.50 -2.23
N GLN A 156 8.39 -17.30 -3.29
CA GLN A 156 7.16 -18.01 -3.60
C GLN A 156 6.74 -18.86 -2.39
N ALA A 157 5.52 -18.63 -1.89
CA ALA A 157 4.90 -19.50 -0.91
C ALA A 157 4.75 -20.89 -1.56
N GLY A 158 5.67 -21.81 -1.25
CA GLY A 158 5.73 -23.14 -1.85
C GLY A 158 7.14 -23.65 -2.14
N LYS A 159 8.15 -22.77 -2.30
CA LYS A 159 9.55 -23.19 -2.37
C LYS A 159 10.26 -22.89 -1.04
N GLY A 160 9.72 -23.48 0.02
CA GLY A 160 10.47 -23.63 1.26
C GLY A 160 11.69 -24.49 0.92
N THR A 161 12.88 -23.92 1.02
CA THR A 161 14.07 -24.74 1.20
C THR A 161 13.83 -25.53 2.48
N ALA A 162 13.43 -26.79 2.32
CA ALA A 162 13.42 -27.75 3.41
C ALA A 162 14.84 -27.74 3.97
N LYS A 163 15.03 -27.09 5.13
CA LYS A 163 16.24 -27.26 5.92
C LYS A 163 16.39 -28.78 6.07
N PRO A 164 17.51 -29.40 5.64
CA PRO A 164 17.70 -30.81 5.87
C PRO A 164 17.60 -31.03 7.38
N LYS A 165 16.58 -31.78 7.82
CA LYS A 165 16.53 -32.31 9.18
C LYS A 165 17.79 -33.15 9.33
N LYS A 166 18.80 -32.59 10.01
CA LYS A 166 19.95 -33.33 10.49
C LYS A 166 19.36 -34.43 11.37
N LYS A 167 19.37 -35.69 10.89
CA LYS A 167 19.12 -36.84 11.73
C LYS A 167 20.12 -36.74 12.88
N LYS A 168 19.63 -36.57 14.10
CA LYS A 168 20.43 -36.89 15.29
C LYS A 168 20.33 -38.40 15.42
N ASP A 169 21.39 -39.09 15.03
CA ASP A 169 21.72 -40.38 15.60
C ASP A 169 22.37 -40.09 16.97
N ALA A 170 21.67 -40.49 18.04
CA ALA A 170 22.17 -40.81 19.39
C ALA A 170 20.96 -41.12 20.29
#